data_AF-A0A2V6B0F3-F1
#
_entry.id   AF-A0A2V6B0F3-F1
#
_cell.length_a   1.000
_cell.length_b   1.000
_cell.length_c   1.000
_cell.angle_alpha   90.00
_cell.angle_beta   90.00
_cell.angle_gamma   90.00
#
_symmetry.space_group_name_H-M   'P 1'
#
loop_
_entity.id
_entity.type
_entity.pdbx_description
1 polymer ?
#
loop_
_entity_poly.entity_id
_entity_poly.type
_entity_poly.pdbx_seq_one_letter_code
_entity_poly.pdbx_strand_id
1 'polypeptide(L)'
;MTNQLHLRVSNPPPKPLMIWDGECHFCKRWVERWREITAGEVDYATYQEAAHQFPEIPIEQFKRAVALIEPDGKTFFAAEAVYRSLRYRSSRK
;
A
#
# COMPACT_ATOMS: atom_id res chain seq x y z
N MET A 1 23.66 9.11 -4.69
CA MET A 1 23.05 10.09 -3.78
C MET A 1 21.53 10.03 -3.92
N THR A 2 20.87 9.19 -3.14
CA THR A 2 19.49 9.43 -2.70
C THR A 2 19.37 8.70 -1.38
N ASN A 3 19.54 9.46 -0.31
CA ASN A 3 19.14 9.06 1.02
C ASN A 3 17.60 8.95 0.97
N GLN A 4 17.07 7.83 0.47
CA GLN A 4 15.65 7.53 0.56
C GLN A 4 15.37 7.27 2.04
N LEU A 5 15.15 8.36 2.77
CA LEU A 5 14.41 8.31 4.02
C LEU A 5 13.10 7.60 3.68
N HIS A 6 12.99 6.33 4.07
CA HIS A 6 11.73 5.61 3.97
C HIS A 6 10.69 6.49 4.66
N LEU A 7 9.73 6.98 3.89
CA LEU A 7 8.68 7.84 4.40
C LEU A 7 7.94 7.03 5.47
N ARG A 8 7.83 7.60 6.66
CA ARG A 8 7.20 6.94 7.80
C ARG A 8 6.00 7.76 8.24
N VAL A 9 4.85 7.12 8.33
CA VAL A 9 3.62 7.77 8.82
C VAL A 9 3.60 7.77 10.34
N SER A 10 3.02 8.80 10.92
CA SER A 10 2.88 8.96 12.38
C SER A 10 1.73 8.13 12.96
N ASN A 11 0.73 7.80 12.14
CA ASN A 11 -0.43 6.99 12.52
C ASN A 11 -0.47 5.68 11.70
N PRO A 12 0.31 4.65 12.04
CA PRO A 12 0.36 3.41 11.27
C PRO A 12 -0.95 2.60 11.39
N PRO A 13 -1.36 1.91 10.32
CA PRO A 13 -2.51 1.01 10.36
C PRO A 13 -2.19 -0.26 11.18
N PRO A 14 -3.19 -0.92 11.78
CA PRO A 14 -2.97 -2.14 12.56
C PRO A 14 -2.58 -3.35 11.69
N LYS A 15 -2.93 -3.31 10.40
CA LYS A 15 -2.55 -4.28 9.37
C LYS A 15 -1.88 -3.56 8.20
N PRO A 16 -1.02 -4.24 7.42
CA PRO A 16 -0.47 -3.64 6.21
C PRO A 16 -1.60 -3.14 5.32
N LEU A 17 -1.54 -1.87 4.93
CA LEU A 17 -2.56 -1.21 4.13
C LEU A 17 -1.98 -0.81 2.78
N MET A 18 -2.55 -1.33 1.70
CA MET A 18 -2.23 -0.92 0.35
C MET A 18 -3.22 0.14 -0.14
N ILE A 19 -2.70 1.32 -0.46
CA ILE A 19 -3.46 2.44 -1.00
C ILE A 19 -3.17 2.57 -2.49
N TRP A 20 -4.21 2.79 -3.30
CA TRP A 20 -4.10 2.94 -4.74
C TRP A 20 -5.02 4.05 -5.28
N ASP A 21 -4.88 4.37 -6.56
CA ASP A 21 -5.55 5.48 -7.24
C ASP A 21 -7.11 5.45 -7.17
N GLY A 22 -7.72 4.28 -7.11
CA GLY A 22 -9.18 4.13 -7.11
C GLY A 22 -9.84 4.19 -8.49
N GLU A 23 -9.31 4.96 -9.44
CA GLU A 23 -9.87 5.13 -10.79
C GLU A 23 -9.06 4.39 -11.87
N CYS A 24 -7.78 4.11 -11.59
CA CYS A 24 -6.92 3.36 -12.49
C CYS A 24 -7.35 1.90 -12.66
N HIS A 25 -7.94 1.56 -13.82
CA HIS A 25 -8.36 0.19 -14.16
C HIS A 25 -7.23 -0.84 -14.11
N PHE A 26 -6.00 -0.43 -14.44
CA PHE A 26 -4.83 -1.31 -14.33
C PHE A 26 -4.54 -1.66 -12.87
N CYS A 27 -4.48 -0.66 -11.99
CA CYS A 27 -4.30 -0.87 -10.55
C CYS A 27 -5.42 -1.73 -9.97
N LYS A 28 -6.68 -1.47 -10.35
CA LYS A 28 -7.84 -2.22 -9.86
C LYS A 28 -7.72 -3.72 -10.11
N ARG A 29 -7.40 -4.13 -11.35
CA ARG A 29 -7.24 -5.55 -11.73
C ARG A 29 -6.18 -6.26 -10.88
N TRP A 30 -5.08 -5.58 -10.60
CA TRP A 30 -4.00 -6.14 -9.80
C TRP A 30 -4.33 -6.17 -8.30
N VAL A 31 -4.99 -5.13 -7.78
CA VAL A 31 -5.44 -5.08 -6.38
C VAL A 31 -6.40 -6.23 -6.07
N GLU A 32 -7.36 -6.51 -6.96
CA GLU A 32 -8.28 -7.66 -6.81
C GLU A 32 -7.49 -8.98 -6.73
N ARG A 33 -6.51 -9.18 -7.62
CA ARG A 33 -5.65 -10.37 -7.60
C ARG A 33 -4.77 -10.45 -6.35
N TRP A 34 -4.19 -9.34 -5.90
CA TRP A 34 -3.34 -9.33 -4.71
C TRP A 34 -4.15 -9.59 -3.44
N ARG A 35 -5.39 -9.09 -3.36
CA ARG A 35 -6.30 -9.37 -2.25
C ARG A 35 -6.57 -10.86 -2.09
N GLU A 36 -6.70 -11.61 -3.20
CA GLU A 36 -6.81 -13.07 -3.15
C GLU A 36 -5.52 -13.73 -2.66
N ILE A 37 -4.35 -13.27 -3.14
CA ILE A 37 -3.03 -13.83 -2.78
C ILE A 37 -2.68 -13.59 -1.30
N THR A 38 -2.99 -12.40 -0.78
CA THR A 38 -2.71 -12.01 0.60
C THR A 38 -3.74 -12.55 1.58
N ALA A 39 -4.85 -13.11 1.09
CA ALA A 39 -5.84 -13.84 1.90
C ALA A 39 -6.36 -13.06 3.14
N GLY A 40 -6.44 -11.73 3.05
CA GLY A 40 -6.91 -10.87 4.15
C GLY A 40 -5.84 -10.41 5.15
N GLU A 41 -4.57 -10.74 4.90
CA GLU A 41 -3.43 -10.25 5.68
C GLU A 41 -3.01 -8.82 5.30
N VAL A 42 -3.48 -8.32 4.14
CA VAL A 42 -3.27 -6.95 3.67
C VAL A 42 -4.62 -6.32 3.38
N ASP A 43 -4.86 -5.14 3.93
CA ASP A 43 -6.03 -4.34 3.63
C ASP A 43 -5.78 -3.50 2.37
N TYR A 44 -6.85 -3.20 1.62
CA TYR A 44 -6.76 -2.41 0.39
C TYR A 44 -7.81 -1.32 0.41
N ALA A 45 -7.38 -0.08 0.21
CA ALA A 45 -8.24 1.10 0.17
C ALA A 45 -7.83 2.04 -0.97
N THR A 46 -8.76 2.86 -1.43
CA THR A 46 -8.47 3.94 -2.38
C THR A 46 -7.89 5.15 -1.66
N TYR A 47 -7.16 6.03 -2.34
CA TYR A 47 -6.64 7.24 -1.69
C TYR A 47 -7.79 8.18 -1.27
N GLN A 48 -8.90 8.16 -1.99
CA GLN A 48 -10.11 8.91 -1.67
C GLN A 48 -10.63 8.54 -0.27
N GLU A 49 -10.51 7.26 0.10
CA GLU A 49 -10.93 6.74 1.42
C GLU A 49 -9.84 6.90 2.48
N ALA A 50 -8.56 6.71 2.15
CA ALA A 50 -7.51 6.54 3.16
C ALA A 50 -6.51 7.72 3.27
N ALA A 51 -6.35 8.56 2.25
CA ALA A 51 -5.28 9.57 2.22
C ALA A 51 -5.36 10.59 3.37
N HIS A 52 -6.58 10.88 3.87
CA HIS A 52 -6.77 11.79 4.99
C HIS A 52 -6.12 11.30 6.30
N GLN A 53 -5.86 9.99 6.42
CA GLN A 53 -5.20 9.40 7.59
C GLN A 53 -3.67 9.52 7.52
N PHE A 54 -3.12 9.83 6.34
CA PHE A 54 -1.69 9.85 6.05
C PHE A 54 -1.28 11.16 5.36
N PRO A 55 -1.44 12.32 6.01
CA PRO A 55 -1.11 13.63 5.43
C PRO A 55 0.37 13.78 5.03
N GLU A 56 1.25 12.91 5.55
CA GLU A 56 2.67 12.85 5.21
C GLU A 56 2.92 12.38 3.77
N ILE A 57 1.95 11.66 3.17
CA ILE A 57 2.05 11.14 1.80
C ILE A 57 1.29 12.07 0.85
N PRO A 58 1.97 12.72 -0.12
CA PRO A 58 1.29 13.53 -1.12
C PRO A 58 0.30 12.69 -1.93
N ILE A 59 -0.89 13.22 -2.19
CA ILE A 59 -1.94 12.53 -2.98
C ILE A 59 -1.40 12.09 -4.36
N GLU A 60 -0.54 12.90 -4.97
CA GLU A 60 0.09 12.61 -6.26
C GLU A 60 0.94 11.33 -6.26
N GLN A 61 1.42 10.86 -5.09
CA GLN A 61 2.07 9.55 -4.99
C GLN A 61 1.07 8.42 -5.23
N PHE A 62 -0.12 8.49 -4.62
CA PHE A 62 -1.15 7.46 -4.78
C PHE A 62 -1.74 7.41 -6.20
N LYS A 63 -1.78 8.57 -6.88
CA LYS A 63 -2.17 8.63 -8.30
C LYS A 63 -1.13 8.03 -9.23
N ARG A 64 0.16 8.21 -8.91
CA ARG A 64 1.26 7.66 -9.72
C ARG A 64 1.42 6.16 -9.56
N ALA A 65 1.28 5.65 -8.35
CA ALA A 65 1.52 4.25 -8.05
C ALA A 65 0.82 3.80 -6.75
N VAL A 66 0.72 2.49 -6.57
CA VAL A 66 0.28 1.93 -5.29
C VAL A 66 1.30 2.23 -4.19
N ALA A 67 0.80 2.45 -2.98
CA ALA A 67 1.59 2.62 -1.77
C ALA A 67 1.24 1.52 -0.77
N LEU A 68 2.22 1.01 -0.03
CA LEU A 68 2.02 0.08 1.07
C LEU A 68 2.52 0.74 2.35
N ILE A 69 1.65 0.80 3.35
CA ILE A 69 1.98 1.25 4.70
C ILE A 69 2.00 0.02 5.60
N GLU A 70 3.16 -0.31 6.16
CA GLU A 70 3.31 -1.43 7.09
C GLU A 70 2.89 -1.02 8.52
N PRO A 71 2.58 -1.98 9.42
CA PRO A 71 2.18 -1.67 10.80
C PRO A 71 3.25 -0.94 11.64
N ASP A 72 4.51 -0.96 11.20
CA ASP A 72 5.57 -0.15 11.80
C ASP A 72 5.57 1.30 11.28
N GLY A 73 4.70 1.64 10.33
CA GLY A 73 4.56 2.96 9.72
C GLY A 73 5.48 3.19 8.53
N LYS A 74 6.35 2.24 8.16
CA LYS A 74 7.17 2.38 6.96
C LYS A 74 6.27 2.34 5.72
N THR A 75 6.52 3.28 4.82
CA THR A 75 5.79 3.41 3.56
C THR A 75 6.69 3.06 2.39
N PHE A 76 6.15 2.24 1.50
CA PHE A 76 6.78 1.82 0.26
C PHE A 76 5.88 2.13 -0.92
N PHE A 77 6.44 2.28 -2.12
CA PHE A 77 5.70 2.70 -3.30
C PHE A 77 5.98 1.79 -4.49
N ALA A 78 5.08 1.82 -5.48
CA ALA A 78 5.21 1.14 -6.77
C ALA A 78 5.58 -0.36 -6.62
N ALA A 79 6.56 -0.84 -7.38
CA ALA A 79 6.94 -2.26 -7.37
C ALA A 79 7.35 -2.75 -5.97
N GLU A 80 8.03 -1.92 -5.16
CA GLU A 80 8.44 -2.33 -3.81
C GLU A 80 7.23 -2.58 -2.91
N ALA A 81 6.21 -1.72 -2.97
CA ALA A 81 4.96 -1.91 -2.25
C ALA A 81 4.30 -3.25 -2.62
N VAL A 82 4.29 -3.60 -3.91
CA VAL A 82 3.74 -4.87 -4.38
C VAL A 82 4.54 -6.04 -3.83
N TYR A 83 5.86 -6.08 -4.05
CA TYR A 83 6.70 -7.19 -3.59
C TYR A 83 6.62 -7.42 -2.09
N ARG A 84 6.57 -6.33 -1.30
CA ARG A 84 6.39 -6.42 0.16
C ARG A 84 5.01 -6.96 0.53
N SER A 85 3.95 -6.47 -0.10
CA SER A 85 2.59 -6.95 0.18
C SER A 85 2.44 -8.46 -0.06
N LEU A 86 3.12 -9.00 -1.07
CA LEU A 86 3.07 -10.43 -1.40
C LEU A 86 3.82 -11.31 -0.38
N ARG A 87 4.65 -10.73 0.50
CA ARG A 87 5.27 -11.46 1.61
C ARG A 87 4.26 -11.84 2.69
N TYR A 88 3.14 -11.12 2.77
CA TYR A 88 2.01 -11.43 3.66
C TYR A 88 1.11 -12.54 3.08
N ARG A 89 1.53 -13.23 2.00
CA ARG A 89 0.81 -14.41 1.53
C ARG A 89 0.68 -15.41 2.68
N SER A 90 -0.52 -15.93 2.89
CA SER A 90 -0.69 -17.12 3.71
C SER A 90 0.15 -18.24 3.09
N SER A 91 1.19 -18.70 3.79
CA SER A 91 1.82 -19.98 3.49
C SER A 91 0.77 -21.03 3.84
N ARG A 92 -0.14 -21.34 2.91
CA ARG A 92 -1.05 -22.48 3.06
C ARG A 92 -0.16 -23.72 3.25
N LYS A 93 -0.14 -24.25 4.47
CA LYS A 93 0.03 -25.70 4.68
C LYS A 93 -1.15 -26.43 4.07
#